data_AF-A0AAI8X1S7-F1
#
_entry.id   AF-A0AAI8X1S7-F1
#
_cell.length_a   1.000
_cell.length_b   1.000
_cell.length_c   1.000
_cell.angle_alpha   90.00
_cell.angle_beta   90.00
_cell.angle_gamma   90.00
#
_symmetry.space_group_name_H-M   'P 1'
#
loop_
_entity.id
_entity.type
_entity.pdbx_description
1 polymer ?
#
loop_
_entity_poly.entity_id
_entity_poly.type
_entity_poly.pdbx_seq_one_letter_code
_entity_poly.pdbx_strand_id
1 'polypeptide(L)'
;MYLTYWTAGDTRNRGREMLAFATAYREAGVQPPSNEAPDHLTVVLEFAATVDPDAGRRLLIAHRVPIDVLRCALADAKSPYEPAVAAVCQTLPAATDQEARRAERLARQLLEAGPPAEAVGLQPFTLTVPPRAEGTPGV
;
A
#
# COMPACT_ATOMS: atom_id res chain seq x y z
N MET A 1 -1.33 -4.14 4.26
CA MET A 1 -0.36 -4.79 3.34
C MET A 1 0.12 -3.87 2.19
N TYR A 2 -0.32 -2.61 2.13
CA TYR A 2 0.10 -1.64 1.09
C TYR A 2 1.51 -1.10 1.33
N LEU A 3 2.38 -1.12 0.31
CA LEU A 3 3.80 -0.76 0.47
C LEU A 3 4.03 0.75 0.56
N THR A 4 3.18 1.57 -0.07
CA THR A 4 3.28 3.05 -0.02
C THR A 4 2.61 3.65 1.21
N TYR A 5 1.78 2.88 1.91
CA TYR A 5 1.06 3.33 3.10
C TYR A 5 2.00 3.63 4.27
N TRP A 6 3.21 3.07 4.27
CA TRP A 6 4.20 3.21 5.32
C TRP A 6 5.14 4.41 5.10
N THR A 7 4.95 5.27 4.09
CA THR A 7 5.84 6.43 3.86
C THR A 7 5.60 7.63 4.79
N ALA A 8 4.99 7.42 5.95
CA ALA A 8 4.75 8.41 7.01
C ALA A 8 4.12 9.74 6.52
N GLY A 9 2.78 9.78 6.46
CA GLY A 9 2.00 11.03 6.52
C GLY A 9 2.06 11.98 5.31
N ASP A 10 3.00 11.82 4.37
CA ASP A 10 3.08 12.67 3.19
C ASP A 10 2.26 12.08 2.03
N THR A 11 1.01 12.54 1.91
CA THR A 11 0.12 12.19 0.81
C THR A 11 0.71 12.52 -0.57
N ARG A 12 1.62 13.51 -0.67
CA ARG A 12 2.31 13.82 -1.94
C ARG A 12 3.35 12.76 -2.29
N ASN A 13 4.04 12.24 -1.28
CA ASN A 13 4.98 11.14 -1.47
C ASN A 13 4.25 9.89 -1.93
N ARG A 14 3.10 9.58 -1.31
CA ARG A 14 2.26 8.43 -1.69
C ARG A 14 1.80 8.50 -3.16
N GLY A 15 1.38 9.67 -3.64
CA GLY A 15 0.95 9.84 -5.03
C GLY A 15 2.07 9.56 -6.04
N ARG A 16 3.30 9.97 -5.73
CA ARG A 16 4.47 9.69 -6.56
C ARG A 16 4.83 8.20 -6.57
N GLU A 17 4.82 7.55 -5.42
CA GLU A 17 5.12 6.11 -5.34
C GLU A 17 4.05 5.28 -6.07
N MET A 18 2.77 5.64 -5.92
CA MET A 18 1.68 4.99 -6.63
C MET A 18 1.84 5.10 -8.16
N LEU A 19 2.31 6.27 -8.64
CA LEU A 19 2.63 6.46 -10.05
C LEU A 19 3.82 5.60 -10.48
N ALA A 20 4.85 5.45 -9.64
CA ALA A 20 6.01 4.62 -9.93
C ALA A 20 5.63 3.15 -10.11
N PHE A 21 4.78 2.62 -9.21
CA PHE A 21 4.18 1.31 -9.39
C PHE A 21 3.44 1.24 -10.72
N ALA A 22 2.45 2.10 -10.95
CA ALA A 22 1.62 2.06 -12.16
C ALA A 22 2.44 2.15 -13.46
N THR A 23 3.54 2.92 -13.45
CA THR A 23 4.47 3.00 -14.58
C THR A 23 5.21 1.69 -14.80
N ALA A 24 5.72 1.04 -13.74
CA ALA A 24 6.39 -0.25 -13.86
C ALA A 24 5.49 -1.34 -14.48
N TYR A 25 4.20 -1.40 -14.10
CA TYR A 25 3.23 -2.31 -14.72
C TYR A 25 3.08 -2.01 -16.23
N ARG A 26 2.89 -0.74 -16.59
CA ARG A 26 2.70 -0.31 -17.98
C ARG A 26 3.93 -0.54 -18.85
N GLU A 27 5.13 -0.31 -18.32
CA GLU A 27 6.40 -0.58 -19.01
C GLU A 27 6.60 -2.07 -19.28
N ALA A 28 6.08 -2.93 -18.40
CA ALA A 28 6.02 -4.38 -18.61
C ALA A 28 4.85 -4.83 -19.52
N GLY A 29 4.10 -3.89 -20.11
CA GLY A 29 3.03 -4.18 -21.07
C GLY A 29 1.69 -4.58 -20.46
N VAL A 30 1.51 -4.46 -19.15
CA VAL A 30 0.25 -4.78 -18.46
C VAL A 30 -0.39 -3.54 -17.85
N GLN A 31 -1.71 -3.56 -17.68
CA GLN A 31 -2.38 -2.51 -16.93
C GLN A 31 -2.28 -2.80 -15.42
N PRO A 32 -2.13 -1.76 -14.58
CA PRO A 32 -2.29 -1.92 -13.14
C PRO A 32 -3.67 -2.53 -12.81
N PRO A 33 -3.80 -3.36 -11.76
CA PRO A 33 -5.08 -3.93 -11.36
C PRO A 33 -6.12 -2.84 -11.06
N SER A 34 -7.38 -3.14 -11.35
CA SER A 34 -8.51 -2.22 -11.13
C SER A 34 -9.24 -2.45 -9.81
N ASN A 35 -9.08 -3.64 -9.20
CA ASN A 35 -9.77 -4.09 -8.00
C ASN A 35 -8.93 -4.02 -6.72
N GLU A 36 -7.61 -3.87 -6.84
CA GLU A 36 -6.67 -3.78 -5.72
C GLU A 36 -5.62 -2.71 -6.03
N ALA A 37 -5.03 -2.09 -5.01
CA ALA A 37 -4.01 -1.07 -5.26
C ALA A 37 -2.73 -1.70 -5.86
N PRO A 38 -2.05 -1.03 -6.81
CA PRO A 38 -0.88 -1.58 -7.47
C PRO A 38 0.35 -1.72 -6.57
N ASP A 39 0.31 -1.14 -5.36
CA ASP A 39 1.35 -1.26 -4.33
C ASP A 39 0.99 -2.29 -3.25
N HIS A 40 -0.11 -3.03 -3.39
CA HIS A 40 -0.43 -4.12 -2.48
C HIS A 40 0.59 -5.26 -2.65
N LEU A 41 1.18 -5.75 -1.56
CA LEU A 41 2.29 -6.72 -1.62
C LEU A 41 1.96 -7.96 -2.48
N THR A 42 0.73 -8.49 -2.39
CA THR A 42 0.34 -9.66 -3.20
C THR A 42 0.31 -9.36 -4.70
N VAL A 43 -0.14 -8.16 -5.10
CA VAL A 43 -0.15 -7.73 -6.50
C VAL A 43 1.29 -7.63 -7.01
N VAL A 44 2.19 -7.03 -6.23
CA VAL A 44 3.60 -6.89 -6.61
C VAL A 44 4.28 -8.26 -6.71
N LEU A 45 3.96 -9.20 -5.82
CA LEU A 45 4.46 -10.58 -5.88
C LEU A 45 3.93 -11.34 -7.09
N GLU A 46 2.64 -11.19 -7.41
CA GLU A 46 2.03 -11.79 -8.60
C GLU A 46 2.66 -11.26 -9.88
N PHE A 47 2.87 -9.94 -9.96
CA PHE A 47 3.57 -9.30 -11.06
C PHE A 47 5.01 -9.80 -11.22
N ALA A 48 5.75 -9.90 -10.11
CA ALA A 48 7.10 -10.45 -10.09
C ALA A 48 7.13 -11.94 -10.50
N ALA A 49 6.07 -12.70 -10.25
CA ALA A 49 6.02 -14.12 -10.56
C ALA A 49 5.55 -14.41 -11.99
N THR A 50 4.67 -13.57 -12.56
CA THR A 50 3.93 -13.92 -13.78
C THR A 50 4.15 -12.97 -14.96
N VAL A 51 4.63 -11.75 -14.74
CA VAL A 51 4.75 -10.73 -15.78
C VAL A 51 6.20 -10.32 -16.01
N ASP A 52 6.85 -9.73 -15.01
CA ASP A 52 8.23 -9.24 -15.11
C ASP A 52 8.98 -9.47 -13.78
N PRO A 53 9.74 -10.57 -13.68
CA PRO A 53 10.50 -10.90 -12.47
C PRO A 53 11.55 -9.85 -12.09
N ASP A 54 12.18 -9.20 -13.06
CA ASP A 54 13.24 -8.24 -12.79
C ASP A 54 12.66 -6.90 -12.30
N ALA A 55 11.60 -6.40 -12.95
CA ALA A 55 10.90 -5.20 -12.51
C ALA A 55 10.22 -5.42 -11.15
N GLY A 56 9.55 -6.54 -10.96
CA GLY A 56 8.93 -6.90 -9.68
C GLY A 56 9.96 -6.99 -8.56
N ARG A 57 11.11 -7.62 -8.80
CA ARG A 57 12.21 -7.66 -7.82
C ARG A 57 12.74 -6.27 -7.49
N ARG A 58 12.92 -5.39 -8.47
CA ARG A 58 13.33 -3.99 -8.23
C ARG A 58 12.32 -3.26 -7.32
N LEU A 59 11.02 -3.42 -7.58
CA LEU A 59 9.97 -2.82 -6.74
C LEU A 59 10.02 -3.34 -5.30
N LEU A 60 10.16 -4.65 -5.11
CA LEU A 60 10.26 -5.26 -3.77
C LEU A 60 11.51 -4.79 -3.01
N ILE A 61 12.66 -4.67 -3.68
CA ILE A 61 13.90 -4.14 -3.08
C ILE A 61 13.73 -2.68 -2.68
N ALA A 62 13.17 -1.84 -3.56
CA ALA A 62 12.91 -0.44 -3.26
C ALA A 62 12.00 -0.26 -2.04
N HIS A 63 11.15 -1.24 -1.76
CA HIS A 63 10.21 -1.25 -0.65
C HIS A 63 10.59 -2.23 0.47
N ARG A 64 11.89 -2.57 0.61
CA ARG A 64 12.38 -3.50 1.65
C ARG A 64 11.96 -3.07 3.06
N VAL A 65 12.09 -1.78 3.38
CA VAL A 65 11.76 -1.21 4.69
C VAL A 65 10.26 -1.39 5.03
N PRO A 66 9.30 -0.95 4.20
CA PRO A 66 7.88 -1.23 4.41
C PRO A 66 7.55 -2.72 4.61
N ILE A 67 8.19 -3.62 3.85
CA ILE A 67 7.97 -5.07 3.97
C ILE A 67 8.45 -5.58 5.34
N ASP A 68 9.59 -5.10 5.84
CA ASP A 68 10.08 -5.48 7.17
C ASP A 68 9.20 -4.93 8.30
N VAL A 69 8.70 -3.70 8.17
CA VAL A 69 7.74 -3.15 9.15
C VAL A 69 6.47 -3.98 9.18
N LEU A 70 5.95 -4.35 8.01
CA LEU A 70 4.79 -5.23 7.90
C LEU A 70 5.04 -6.59 8.56
N ARG A 71 6.20 -7.21 8.30
CA ARG A 71 6.59 -8.48 8.95
C ARG A 71 6.60 -8.33 10.47
N CYS A 72 7.22 -7.27 11.01
CA CYS A 72 7.24 -7.02 12.45
C CYS A 72 5.82 -6.85 13.02
N ALA A 73 4.97 -6.06 12.36
CA ALA A 73 3.58 -5.87 12.79
C ALA A 73 2.78 -7.18 12.80
N LEU A 74 2.99 -8.05 11.81
CA LEU A 74 2.38 -9.38 11.76
C LEU A 74 2.92 -10.29 12.88
N ALA A 75 4.20 -10.19 13.22
CA ALA A 75 4.81 -10.93 14.33
C ALA A 75 4.22 -10.51 15.68
N ASP A 76 4.12 -9.19 15.91
CA ASP A 76 3.55 -8.62 17.13
C ASP A 76 2.07 -9.03 17.29
N ALA A 77 1.33 -9.08 16.18
CA ALA A 77 -0.05 -9.55 16.14
C ALA A 77 -0.20 -11.08 16.20
N LYS A 78 0.92 -11.85 16.24
CA LYS A 78 0.94 -13.32 16.17
C LYS A 78 0.16 -13.86 14.97
N SER A 79 0.26 -13.17 13.84
CA SER A 79 -0.47 -13.52 12.63
C SER A 79 0.09 -14.79 11.98
N PRO A 80 -0.76 -15.71 11.49
CA PRO A 80 -0.30 -16.88 10.74
C PRO A 80 0.37 -16.52 9.40
N TYR A 81 0.24 -15.26 8.95
CA TYR A 81 0.85 -14.77 7.71
C TYR A 81 2.27 -14.21 7.90
N GLU A 82 2.74 -14.04 9.15
CA GLU A 82 4.11 -13.58 9.41
C GLU A 82 5.17 -14.44 8.72
N PRO A 83 5.12 -15.79 8.80
CA PRO A 83 6.16 -16.62 8.20
C PRO A 83 6.22 -16.50 6.67
N ALA A 84 5.07 -16.24 6.02
CA ALA A 84 5.01 -16.03 4.58
C ALA A 84 5.73 -14.73 4.18
N VAL A 85 5.48 -13.63 4.90
CA VAL A 85 6.19 -12.36 4.66
C VAL A 85 7.67 -12.49 5.02
N ALA A 86 8.01 -13.22 6.08
CA ALA A 86 9.40 -13.51 6.44
C ALA A 86 10.14 -14.29 5.35
N ALA A 87 9.48 -15.24 4.67
CA ALA A 87 10.06 -15.94 3.53
C ALA A 87 10.33 -15.00 2.35
N VAL A 88 9.44 -14.05 2.06
CA VAL A 88 9.67 -13.01 1.05
C VAL A 88 10.87 -12.15 1.42
N CYS A 89 10.99 -11.72 2.68
CA CYS A 89 12.15 -10.96 3.15
C CYS A 89 13.49 -11.68 2.89
N GLN A 90 13.51 -13.01 3.01
CA GLN A 90 14.72 -13.84 2.80
C GLN A 90 15.13 -13.98 1.33
N THR A 91 14.24 -13.71 0.36
CA THR A 91 14.58 -13.72 -1.07
C THR A 91 15.14 -12.37 -1.55
N LEU A 92 14.99 -11.33 -0.73
CA LEU A 92 15.50 -10.00 -1.00
C LEU A 92 16.91 -9.82 -0.39
N PRO A 93 17.71 -8.85 -0.88
CA PRO A 93 18.94 -8.47 -0.20
C PRO A 93 18.70 -8.18 1.28
N ALA A 94 19.66 -8.56 2.11
CA ALA A 94 19.62 -8.26 3.53
C ALA A 94 19.45 -6.75 3.73
N ALA A 95 18.51 -6.38 4.61
CA ALA A 95 18.32 -4.99 4.96
C ALA A 95 19.61 -4.48 5.63
N THR A 96 20.09 -3.33 5.18
CA THR A 96 21.21 -2.64 5.80
C THR A 96 20.82 -2.17 7.21
N ASP A 97 21.81 -1.93 8.07
CA ASP A 97 21.56 -1.38 9.42
C ASP A 97 20.77 -0.05 9.38
N GLN A 98 20.95 0.74 8.31
CA GLN A 98 20.20 1.97 8.11
C GLN A 98 18.72 1.69 7.82
N GLU A 99 18.43 0.68 7.00
CA GLU A 99 17.06 0.24 6.68
C GLU A 99 16.38 -0.37 7.90
N ALA A 100 17.08 -1.20 8.68
CA ALA A 100 16.57 -1.75 9.93
C ALA A 100 16.19 -0.62 10.92
N ARG A 101 17.09 0.36 11.13
CA ARG A 101 16.80 1.53 11.96
C ARG A 101 15.63 2.37 11.43
N ARG A 102 15.48 2.48 10.11
CA ARG A 102 14.33 3.18 9.47
C ARG A 102 13.03 2.43 9.73
N ALA A 103 13.03 1.10 9.58
CA ALA A 103 11.87 0.26 9.86
C ALA A 103 11.42 0.39 11.31
N GLU A 104 12.34 0.33 12.27
CA GLU A 104 12.01 0.50 13.69
C GLU A 104 11.43 1.88 14.03
N ARG A 105 11.97 2.96 13.43
CA ARG A 105 11.43 4.31 13.64
C ARG A 105 10.02 4.43 13.08
N LEU A 106 9.81 3.89 11.89
CA LEU A 106 8.53 3.92 11.21
C LEU A 106 7.46 3.09 11.94
N ALA A 107 7.82 1.90 12.43
CA ALA A 107 6.95 1.09 13.26
C ALA A 107 6.51 1.85 14.52
N ARG A 108 7.47 2.49 15.22
CA ARG A 108 7.20 3.33 16.40
C ARG A 108 6.25 4.49 16.11
N GLN A 109 6.48 5.21 15.01
CA GLN A 109 5.61 6.32 14.58
C GLN A 109 4.15 5.87 14.35
N LEU A 110 3.93 4.66 13.84
CA LEU A 110 2.59 4.15 13.57
C LEU A 110 1.87 3.63 14.82
N LEU A 111 2.62 3.11 15.79
CA LEU A 111 2.10 2.83 17.13
C LEU A 111 1.61 4.11 17.80
N GLU A 112 2.35 5.22 17.67
CA GLU A 112 2.01 6.52 18.26
C GLU A 112 0.86 7.24 17.55
N ALA A 113 0.84 7.22 16.22
CA ALA A 113 -0.19 7.88 15.42
C ALA A 113 -1.53 7.11 15.39
N GLY A 114 -1.53 5.84 15.83
CA GLY A 114 -2.59 4.89 15.52
C GLY A 114 -2.59 4.52 14.02
N PRO A 115 -3.27 3.44 13.61
CA PRO A 115 -3.41 3.12 12.19
C PRO A 115 -4.07 4.30 11.46
N PRO A 116 -3.43 4.89 10.43
CA PRO A 116 -4.05 5.94 9.63
C PRO A 116 -5.42 5.45 9.12
N ALA A 117 -6.49 6.18 9.41
CA ALA A 117 -7.84 5.77 8.99
C ALA A 117 -7.84 5.36 7.50
N GLU A 118 -8.12 4.08 7.23
CA GLU A 118 -8.31 3.58 5.88
C GLU A 118 -9.54 4.26 5.28
N ALA A 119 -9.33 5.28 4.45
CA ALA A 119 -10.31 5.67 3.45
C ALA A 119 -10.23 4.70 2.27
N VAL A 120 -10.52 3.41 2.50
CA VAL A 120 -10.67 2.41 1.45
C VAL A 120 -12.15 2.35 1.09
N GLY A 121 -12.51 2.80 -0.12
CA GLY A 121 -13.80 2.50 -0.75
C GLY A 121 -14.98 3.46 -0.53
N LEU A 122 -14.85 4.56 0.20
CA LEU A 122 -15.89 5.60 0.20
C LEU A 122 -15.53 6.68 -0.83
N GLN A 123 -15.98 6.50 -2.07
CA GLN A 123 -16.23 7.66 -2.93
C GLN A 123 -17.10 8.63 -2.10
N PRO A 124 -16.73 9.90 -1.90
CA PRO A 124 -17.66 10.86 -1.36
C PRO A 124 -18.76 11.03 -2.41
N PHE A 125 -19.87 10.32 -2.24
CA PHE A 125 -21.09 10.73 -2.92
C PHE A 125 -21.51 12.05 -2.27
N THR A 126 -21.27 13.15 -2.96
CA THR A 126 -22.05 14.36 -2.70
C THR A 126 -23.46 14.08 -3.18
N LEU A 127 -24.32 13.58 -2.29
CA LEU A 127 -25.77 13.69 -2.46
C LEU A 127 -26.11 15.18 -2.35
N THR A 128 -25.98 15.91 -3.46
CA THR A 128 -26.69 17.17 -3.60
C THR A 128 -28.17 16.81 -3.71
N VAL A 129 -28.86 16.75 -2.57
CA VAL A 129 -30.33 16.65 -2.56
C VAL A 129 -30.85 17.99 -3.10
N PRO A 130 -31.49 18.04 -4.28
CA PRO A 130 -32.16 19.27 -4.69
C PRO A 130 -33.31 19.57 -3.72
N PRO A 131 -33.53 20.83 -3.33
CA PRO A 131 -34.63 21.20 -2.44
C PRO A 131 -35.96 20.75 -3.06
N ARG A 132 -36.77 20.05 -2.25
CA ARG A 132 -38.13 19.64 -2.61
C ARG A 132 -38.92 20.91 -2.92
N ALA A 133 -39.35 21.08 -4.17
CA ALA A 133 -40.36 22.06 -4.51
C ALA A 133 -41.65 21.68 -3.78
N GLU A 134 -41.98 22.40 -2.72
CA GLU A 134 -43.31 22.35 -2.13
C GLU A 134 -44.26 22.95 -3.16
N GLY A 135 -44.92 22.07 -3.92
CA GLY A 135 -46.05 22.44 -4.74
C GLY A 135 -47.17 22.90 -3.82
N THR A 136 -47.49 24.19 -3.86
CA THR A 136 -48.69 24.77 -3.27
C THR A 136 -49.91 24.19 -4.00
N PRO A 137 -50.82 23.45 -3.34
CA PRO A 137 -52.12 23.16 -3.90
C PRO A 137 -53.00 24.41 -3.77
N GLY A 138 -53.68 24.76 -4.85
CA GLY A 138 -54.55 25.93 -4.91
C GLY A 138 -55.81 25.82 -4.05
N VAL A 139 -56.31 26.99 -3.66
CA VAL A 139 -57.72 27.39 -3.60
C VAL A 139 -57.76 28.87 -3.99
#